data_AF-A0A645ESF5-F1
#
_entry.id   AF-A0A645ESF5-F1
#
_cell.length_a   1.000
_cell.length_b   1.000
_cell.length_c   1.000
_cell.angle_alpha   90.00
_cell.angle_beta   90.00
_cell.angle_gamma   90.00
#
_symmetry.space_group_name_H-M   'P 1'
#
loop_
_entity.id
_entity.type
_entity.pdbx_description
1 polymer ?
#
loop_
_entity_poly.entity_id
_entity_poly.type
_entity_poly.pdbx_seq_one_letter_code
_entity_poly.pdbx_strand_id
1 'polypeptide(L)'
;MKPIYTWESSHSPVDPFNSEDIVNVRLVNSRYNRENGYHTSSGADAWSLVNGWAQEFVLADIGYRFVRFRELASAEALLSETTPIVVESCACVSEAQFAAVKAYLQNGGIMIIAGEFGIKDEKGFAREKSFSDELKKAGYKGLVFVPGSSELPELIKKGIIKPLVNIIAGDKRRVFRAKTEDGRLIIHIMNTGIVGIPHKWISTFGTKVLDKIENVVTDHEYEFEIYGNLPELKEKKIKSPEFPGAEKDIFVEPIPGGYRIKADLSGSGIYAVIE
;
A
#
# COMPACT_ATOMS: atom_id res chain seq x y z
N MET A 1 11.98 32.87 8.12
CA MET A 1 11.74 31.68 8.97
C MET A 1 10.47 31.03 8.42
N LYS A 2 10.56 29.86 7.78
CA LYS A 2 9.35 29.17 7.30
C LYS A 2 8.54 28.73 8.53
N PRO A 3 7.21 28.87 8.56
CA PRO A 3 6.43 28.24 9.61
C PRO A 3 6.54 26.73 9.44
N ILE A 4 7.28 26.08 10.32
CA ILE A 4 7.27 24.63 10.47
C ILE A 4 6.21 24.35 11.53
N TYR A 5 5.10 23.76 11.11
CA TYR A 5 4.04 23.36 12.03
C TYR A 5 4.46 22.03 12.66
N THR A 6 4.85 22.06 13.94
CA THR A 6 5.40 20.90 14.69
C THR A 6 4.35 20.21 15.56
N TRP A 7 3.08 20.27 15.16
CA TRP A 7 1.98 19.69 15.95
C TRP A 7 2.18 18.19 16.17
N GLU A 8 2.59 17.45 15.14
CA GLU A 8 2.91 16.03 15.25
C GLU A 8 3.96 15.80 16.34
N SER A 9 5.07 16.55 16.33
CA SER A 9 6.11 16.44 17.37
C SER A 9 5.62 16.71 18.80
N SER A 10 4.47 17.38 18.98
CA SER A 10 3.93 17.73 20.29
C SER A 10 2.74 16.87 20.72
N HIS A 11 2.02 16.25 19.78
CA HIS A 11 0.74 15.57 20.04
C HIS A 11 0.66 14.13 19.49
N SER A 12 1.53 13.78 18.54
CA SER A 12 1.69 12.44 17.98
C SER A 12 3.16 12.24 17.53
N PRO A 13 4.13 12.26 18.47
CA PRO A 13 5.54 12.13 18.13
C PRO A 13 5.84 10.68 17.76
N VAL A 14 5.57 10.32 16.50
CA VAL A 14 5.94 9.03 15.93
C VAL A 14 7.42 9.08 15.56
N ASP A 15 8.25 8.23 16.15
CA ASP A 15 9.62 8.03 15.72
C ASP A 15 9.62 7.14 14.46
N PRO A 16 9.98 7.68 13.27
CA PRO A 16 9.98 6.90 12.04
C PRO A 16 10.95 5.70 12.09
N PHE A 17 11.90 5.66 13.03
CA PHE A 17 12.80 4.53 13.24
C PHE A 17 12.24 3.44 14.16
N ASN A 18 11.27 3.75 15.02
CA ASN A 18 10.66 2.79 15.95
C ASN A 18 9.23 2.37 15.53
N SER A 19 8.74 2.89 14.41
CA SER A 19 7.45 2.51 13.83
C SER A 19 7.59 1.45 12.73
N GLU A 20 6.73 0.45 12.74
CA GLU A 20 6.63 -0.56 11.67
C GLU A 20 5.25 -0.51 11.01
N ASP A 21 5.21 -0.49 9.67
CA ASP A 21 3.93 -0.62 8.96
C ASP A 21 3.35 -2.03 9.13
N ILE A 22 2.03 -2.12 9.33
CA ILE A 22 1.35 -3.41 9.26
C ILE A 22 1.17 -3.76 7.78
N VAL A 23 1.78 -4.86 7.35
CA VAL A 23 1.85 -5.27 5.94
C VAL A 23 0.91 -6.43 5.66
N ASN A 24 0.09 -6.30 4.61
CA ASN A 24 -0.75 -7.38 4.08
C ASN A 24 -0.21 -7.92 2.76
N VAL A 25 0.53 -7.11 2.00
CA VAL A 25 1.05 -7.49 0.67
C VAL A 25 2.48 -7.00 0.48
N ARG A 26 3.28 -7.79 -0.22
CA ARG A 26 4.66 -7.48 -0.58
C ARG A 26 4.73 -7.16 -2.07
N LEU A 27 5.22 -5.99 -2.45
CA LEU A 27 5.31 -5.55 -3.84
C LEU A 27 6.75 -5.58 -4.32
N VAL A 28 7.06 -6.35 -5.37
CA VAL A 28 8.44 -6.43 -5.88
C VAL A 28 8.82 -5.15 -6.60
N ASN A 29 9.97 -4.59 -6.21
CA ASN A 29 10.63 -3.52 -6.94
C ASN A 29 12.05 -3.98 -7.32
N SER A 30 12.19 -4.46 -8.56
CA SER A 30 13.42 -5.07 -9.05
C SER A 30 14.32 -4.06 -9.76
N ARG A 31 15.51 -3.86 -9.19
CA ARG A 31 16.57 -3.01 -9.75
C ARG A 31 17.00 -3.45 -11.16
N TYR A 32 16.96 -4.75 -11.46
CA TYR A 32 17.40 -5.27 -12.76
C TYR A 32 16.60 -4.71 -13.93
N ASN A 33 15.28 -4.52 -13.78
CA ASN A 33 14.47 -3.94 -14.86
C ASN A 33 14.85 -2.48 -15.12
N ARG A 34 15.11 -1.72 -14.05
CA ARG A 34 15.53 -0.32 -14.15
C ARG A 34 16.89 -0.17 -14.81
N GLU A 35 17.87 -0.98 -14.41
CA GLU A 35 19.23 -0.90 -14.95
C GLU A 35 19.31 -1.33 -16.42
N ASN A 36 18.47 -2.28 -16.82
CA ASN A 36 18.39 -2.72 -18.21
C ASN A 36 17.45 -1.86 -19.07
N GLY A 37 16.87 -0.79 -18.52
CA GLY A 37 15.96 0.10 -19.25
C GLY A 37 14.74 -0.62 -19.84
N TYR A 38 14.24 -1.65 -19.15
CA TYR A 38 13.12 -2.43 -19.67
C TYR A 38 11.83 -1.62 -19.66
N HIS A 39 11.11 -1.67 -20.78
CA HIS A 39 9.78 -1.13 -20.96
C HIS A 39 8.91 -2.25 -21.54
N THR A 40 7.63 -2.24 -21.18
CA THR A 40 6.65 -3.14 -21.80
C THR A 40 6.42 -2.77 -23.27
N SER A 41 5.69 -3.61 -24.00
CA SER A 41 5.28 -3.34 -25.38
C SER A 41 4.43 -2.06 -25.54
N SER A 42 3.76 -1.60 -24.47
CA SER A 42 3.03 -0.33 -24.44
C SER A 42 3.90 0.89 -24.13
N GLY A 43 5.20 0.69 -23.89
CA GLY A 43 6.15 1.75 -23.53
C GLY A 43 6.13 2.13 -22.05
N ALA A 44 5.38 1.43 -21.20
CA ALA A 44 5.39 1.66 -19.76
C ALA A 44 6.66 1.08 -19.13
N ASP A 45 7.34 1.88 -18.33
CA ASP A 45 8.48 1.41 -17.54
C ASP A 45 8.02 0.65 -16.28
N ALA A 46 8.90 -0.20 -15.75
CA ALA A 46 8.60 -1.02 -14.58
C ALA A 46 8.26 -0.20 -13.31
N TRP A 47 8.80 1.01 -13.15
CA TRP A 47 8.52 1.86 -11.99
C TRP A 47 7.10 2.42 -12.06
N SER A 48 6.68 2.90 -13.23
CA SER A 48 5.32 3.41 -13.46
C SER A 48 4.27 2.35 -13.15
N LEU A 49 4.51 1.10 -13.53
CA LEU A 49 3.59 0.00 -13.28
C LEU A 49 3.54 -0.42 -11.80
N VAL A 50 4.71 -0.53 -11.14
CA VAL A 50 4.80 -0.77 -9.70
C VAL A 50 4.12 0.35 -8.90
N ASN A 51 4.27 1.61 -9.33
CA ASN A 51 3.60 2.74 -8.71
C ASN A 51 2.06 2.65 -8.87
N GLY A 52 1.56 2.12 -9.98
CA GLY A 52 0.13 1.84 -10.15
C GLY A 52 -0.42 0.90 -9.06
N TRP A 53 0.26 -0.23 -8.81
CA TRP A 53 -0.09 -1.12 -7.70
C TRP A 53 -0.03 -0.45 -6.33
N ALA A 54 1.03 0.33 -6.07
CA ALA A 54 1.19 1.05 -4.82
C ALA A 54 0.04 2.03 -4.57
N GLN A 55 -0.42 2.74 -5.60
CA GLN A 55 -1.57 3.65 -5.53
C GLN A 55 -2.87 2.89 -5.24
N GLU A 56 -3.12 1.79 -5.96
CA GLU A 56 -4.30 0.94 -5.73
C GLU A 56 -4.32 0.36 -4.32
N PHE A 57 -3.18 -0.09 -3.77
CA PHE A 57 -3.11 -0.55 -2.39
C PHE A 57 -3.45 0.54 -1.37
N VAL A 58 -2.95 1.76 -1.56
CA VAL A 58 -3.29 2.88 -0.69
C VAL A 58 -4.79 3.19 -0.75
N LEU A 59 -5.38 3.23 -1.94
CA LEU A 59 -6.80 3.54 -2.12
C LEU A 59 -7.74 2.44 -1.62
N ALA A 60 -7.24 1.22 -1.48
CA ALA A 60 -7.98 0.06 -0.98
C ALA A 60 -7.60 -0.31 0.47
N ASP A 61 -6.94 0.58 1.21
CA ASP A 61 -6.54 0.39 2.61
C ASP A 61 -5.74 -0.92 2.86
N ILE A 62 -4.84 -1.23 1.93
CA ILE A 62 -3.93 -2.37 1.99
C ILE A 62 -2.54 -1.89 2.42
N GLY A 63 -2.08 -2.39 3.56
CA GLY A 63 -0.69 -2.21 3.98
C GLY A 63 0.26 -2.97 3.06
N TYR A 64 1.28 -2.30 2.54
CA TYR A 64 2.28 -2.94 1.70
C TYR A 64 3.71 -2.48 2.02
N ARG A 65 4.66 -3.36 1.71
CA ARG A 65 6.10 -3.02 1.67
C ARG A 65 6.72 -3.47 0.37
N PHE A 66 7.86 -2.89 0.02
CA PHE A 66 8.63 -3.34 -1.13
C PHE A 66 9.49 -4.55 -0.79
N VAL A 67 9.49 -5.54 -1.70
CA VAL A 67 10.50 -6.59 -1.76
C VAL A 67 11.59 -6.14 -2.71
N ARG A 68 12.82 -6.03 -2.21
CA ARG A 68 13.97 -5.58 -2.99
C ARG A 68 14.55 -6.72 -3.81
N PHE A 69 15.25 -6.41 -4.90
CA PHE A 69 15.82 -7.43 -5.80
C PHE A 69 16.71 -8.50 -5.10
N ARG A 70 17.46 -8.14 -4.06
CA ARG A 70 18.29 -9.09 -3.27
C ARG A 70 17.43 -9.98 -2.37
N GLU A 71 16.38 -9.42 -1.81
CA GLU A 71 15.42 -10.16 -0.99
C GLU A 71 14.64 -11.16 -1.85
N LEU A 72 14.26 -10.77 -3.07
CA LEU A 72 13.66 -11.67 -4.06
C LEU A 72 14.59 -12.84 -4.43
N ALA A 73 15.91 -12.71 -4.21
CA ALA A 73 16.89 -13.76 -4.43
C ALA A 73 17.13 -14.67 -3.21
N SER A 74 16.45 -14.43 -2.09
CA SER A 74 16.61 -15.17 -0.85
C SER A 74 15.33 -15.92 -0.49
N ALA A 75 15.34 -17.25 -0.62
CA ALA A 75 14.20 -18.08 -0.23
C ALA A 75 13.83 -17.91 1.25
N GLU A 76 14.83 -17.81 2.13
CA GLU A 76 14.65 -17.57 3.56
C GLU A 76 13.88 -16.26 3.80
N ALA A 77 14.28 -15.17 3.14
CA ALA A 77 13.59 -13.89 3.29
C ALA A 77 12.15 -13.96 2.77
N LEU A 78 11.91 -14.61 1.62
CA LEU A 78 10.55 -14.76 1.09
C LEU A 78 9.65 -15.61 2.00
N LEU A 79 10.20 -16.64 2.65
CA LEU A 79 9.48 -17.55 3.53
C LEU A 79 9.29 -17.00 4.96
N SER A 80 10.04 -15.97 5.35
CA SER A 80 9.90 -15.34 6.68
C SER A 80 8.56 -14.65 6.90
N GLU A 81 7.83 -14.34 5.83
CA GLU A 81 6.51 -13.71 5.86
C GLU A 81 5.48 -14.51 5.06
N THR A 82 4.25 -14.53 5.55
CA THR A 82 3.12 -15.24 4.94
C THR A 82 2.27 -14.36 4.01
N THR A 83 2.62 -13.09 3.87
CA THR A 83 1.88 -12.12 3.05
C THR A 83 2.09 -12.40 1.55
N PRO A 84 1.05 -12.29 0.70
CA PRO A 84 1.20 -12.46 -0.75
C PRO A 84 2.26 -11.54 -1.35
N ILE A 85 2.94 -12.02 -2.40
CA ILE A 85 3.90 -11.24 -3.18
C ILE A 85 3.28 -10.87 -4.52
N VAL A 86 3.30 -9.58 -4.87
CA VAL A 86 2.87 -9.07 -6.17
C VAL A 86 4.11 -8.67 -6.98
N VAL A 87 4.14 -9.10 -8.23
CA VAL A 87 5.19 -8.76 -9.20
C VAL A 87 4.53 -8.22 -10.45
N GLU A 88 4.95 -7.04 -10.88
CA GLU A 88 4.43 -6.38 -12.06
C GLU A 88 5.54 -6.21 -13.10
N SER A 89 5.36 -6.85 -14.25
CA SER A 89 6.20 -6.75 -15.45
C SER A 89 7.71 -6.80 -15.15
N CYS A 90 8.11 -7.72 -14.26
CA CYS A 90 9.49 -7.94 -13.89
C CYS A 90 10.18 -8.86 -14.90
N ALA A 91 10.49 -8.31 -16.07
CA ALA A 91 11.08 -9.03 -17.19
C ALA A 91 12.50 -9.55 -16.93
N CYS A 92 13.35 -8.78 -16.25
CA CYS A 92 14.74 -9.14 -15.97
C CYS A 92 14.83 -9.84 -14.59
N VAL A 93 15.09 -11.16 -14.60
CA VAL A 93 15.11 -11.99 -13.39
C VAL A 93 16.33 -12.92 -13.42
N SER A 94 17.09 -12.91 -12.33
CA SER A 94 18.23 -13.82 -12.14
C SER A 94 17.79 -15.25 -11.83
N GLU A 95 18.66 -16.23 -12.08
CA GLU A 95 18.42 -17.62 -11.66
C GLU A 95 18.18 -17.75 -10.15
N ALA A 96 18.92 -16.99 -9.34
CA ALA A 96 18.77 -17.00 -7.88
C ALA A 96 17.37 -16.50 -7.43
N GLN A 97 16.88 -15.42 -8.04
CA GLN A 97 15.51 -14.93 -7.81
C GLN A 97 14.47 -15.97 -8.21
N PHE A 98 14.68 -16.62 -9.35
CA PHE A 98 13.75 -17.63 -9.82
C PHE A 98 13.73 -18.89 -8.93
N ALA A 99 14.89 -19.35 -8.47
CA ALA A 99 15.00 -20.44 -7.51
C ALA A 99 14.29 -20.11 -6.19
N ALA A 100 14.48 -18.91 -5.66
CA ALA A 100 13.82 -18.44 -4.44
C ALA A 100 12.30 -18.35 -4.61
N VAL A 101 11.81 -17.84 -5.74
CA VAL A 101 10.38 -17.81 -6.08
C VAL A 101 9.79 -19.21 -6.15
N LYS A 102 10.47 -20.18 -6.78
CA LYS A 102 10.01 -21.57 -6.82
C LYS A 102 9.93 -22.15 -5.41
N ALA A 103 10.96 -21.96 -4.57
CA ALA A 103 10.94 -22.42 -3.19
C ALA A 103 9.78 -21.81 -2.38
N TYR A 104 9.53 -20.51 -2.53
CA TYR A 104 8.41 -19.82 -1.91
C TYR A 104 7.05 -20.42 -2.32
N LEU A 105 6.83 -20.61 -3.62
CA LEU A 105 5.59 -21.19 -4.16
C LEU A 105 5.41 -22.67 -3.76
N GLN A 106 6.49 -23.47 -3.74
CA GLN A 106 6.46 -24.86 -3.31
C GLN A 106 6.03 -25.03 -1.84
N ASN A 107 6.36 -24.04 -1.00
CA ASN A 107 5.98 -24.02 0.41
C ASN A 107 4.62 -23.33 0.66
N GLY A 108 3.78 -23.22 -0.38
CA GLY A 108 2.42 -22.68 -0.26
C GLY A 108 2.34 -21.15 -0.24
N GLY A 109 3.45 -20.46 -0.54
CA GLY A 109 3.46 -19.02 -0.73
C GLY A 109 2.51 -18.58 -1.85
N ILE A 110 1.95 -17.38 -1.70
CA ILE A 110 1.05 -16.77 -2.70
C ILE A 110 1.83 -15.75 -3.51
N MET A 111 1.84 -15.90 -4.82
CA MET A 111 2.47 -14.97 -5.75
C MET A 111 1.49 -14.56 -6.84
N ILE A 112 1.33 -13.26 -7.03
CA ILE A 112 0.51 -12.65 -8.07
C ILE A 112 1.47 -12.04 -9.09
N ILE A 113 1.44 -12.57 -10.32
CA ILE A 113 2.24 -12.08 -11.42
C ILE A 113 1.34 -11.31 -12.37
N ALA A 114 1.60 -10.02 -12.47
CA ALA A 114 1.00 -9.14 -13.44
C ALA A 114 2.01 -8.90 -14.58
N GLY A 115 1.59 -9.14 -15.82
CA GLY A 115 2.46 -8.97 -17.00
C GLY A 115 3.59 -10.00 -17.13
N GLU A 116 4.72 -9.56 -17.71
CA GLU A 116 5.86 -10.41 -18.03
C GLU A 116 6.73 -10.73 -16.80
N PHE A 117 7.24 -11.95 -16.71
CA PHE A 117 8.16 -12.35 -15.65
C PHE A 117 9.29 -13.23 -16.18
N GLY A 118 10.52 -12.77 -16.00
CA GLY A 118 11.72 -13.51 -16.36
C GLY A 118 11.81 -13.90 -17.84
N ILE A 119 11.49 -12.97 -18.74
CA ILE A 119 11.75 -13.11 -20.18
C ILE A 119 13.22 -12.79 -20.53
N LYS A 120 13.95 -12.17 -19.59
CA LYS A 120 15.36 -11.80 -19.68
C LYS A 120 16.11 -12.23 -18.44
N ASP A 121 17.42 -12.41 -18.54
CA ASP A 121 18.31 -12.57 -17.39
C ASP A 121 18.56 -11.23 -16.67
N GLU A 122 19.35 -11.23 -15.59
CA GLU A 122 19.67 -10.02 -14.83
C GLU A 122 20.50 -8.99 -15.61
N LYS A 123 21.12 -9.41 -16.73
CA LYS A 123 21.91 -8.56 -17.63
C LYS A 123 21.11 -8.11 -18.85
N GLY A 124 19.80 -8.42 -18.91
CA GLY A 124 18.90 -8.00 -19.97
C GLY A 124 18.92 -8.87 -21.24
N PHE A 125 19.70 -9.96 -21.26
CA PHE A 125 19.72 -10.89 -22.39
C PHE A 125 18.42 -11.70 -22.43
N ALA A 126 17.83 -11.82 -23.61
CA ALA A 126 16.60 -12.58 -23.80
C ALA A 126 16.82 -14.06 -23.50
N ARG A 127 15.82 -14.68 -22.86
CA ARG A 127 15.78 -16.12 -22.61
C ARG A 127 15.02 -16.81 -23.73
N GLU A 128 15.43 -18.03 -24.08
CA GLU A 128 14.66 -18.88 -25.01
C GLU A 128 13.30 -19.27 -24.42
N LYS A 129 13.26 -19.50 -23.09
CA LYS A 129 12.05 -19.82 -22.34
C LYS A 129 11.90 -18.84 -21.19
N SER A 130 10.72 -18.24 -21.07
CA SER A 130 10.43 -17.34 -19.96
C SER A 130 10.22 -18.12 -18.66
N PHE A 131 10.54 -17.50 -17.53
CA PHE A 131 10.18 -18.07 -16.23
C PHE A 131 8.67 -18.13 -15.99
N SER A 132 7.90 -17.18 -16.55
CA SER A 132 6.43 -17.29 -16.58
C SER A 132 5.94 -18.62 -17.15
N ASP A 133 6.52 -19.09 -18.26
CA ASP A 133 6.07 -20.34 -18.90
C ASP A 133 6.42 -21.56 -18.07
N GLU A 134 7.58 -21.55 -17.39
CA GLU A 134 7.96 -22.61 -16.46
C GLU A 134 7.02 -22.65 -15.25
N LEU A 135 6.72 -21.49 -14.64
CA LEU A 135 5.81 -21.40 -13.50
C LEU A 135 4.38 -21.86 -13.84
N LYS A 136 3.87 -21.48 -15.02
CA LYS A 136 2.54 -21.93 -15.50
C LYS A 136 2.47 -23.45 -15.64
N LYS A 137 3.51 -24.09 -16.15
CA LYS A 137 3.57 -25.55 -16.31
C LYS A 137 3.65 -26.29 -14.98
N ALA A 138 4.28 -25.69 -13.98
CA ALA A 138 4.43 -26.30 -12.65
C ALA A 138 3.11 -26.36 -11.85
N GLY A 139 2.12 -25.50 -12.16
CA GLY A 139 0.78 -25.59 -11.58
C GLY A 139 0.69 -25.30 -10.08
N TYR A 140 1.51 -24.37 -9.57
CA TYR A 140 1.49 -24.00 -8.16
C TYR A 140 0.14 -23.42 -7.71
N LYS A 141 -0.43 -23.95 -6.63
CA LYS A 141 -1.75 -23.53 -6.10
C LYS A 141 -1.80 -22.04 -5.71
N GLY A 142 -0.70 -21.50 -5.18
CA GLY A 142 -0.58 -20.11 -4.75
C GLY A 142 -0.20 -19.13 -5.87
N LEU A 143 -0.05 -19.59 -7.10
CA LEU A 143 0.34 -18.74 -8.23
C LEU A 143 -0.89 -18.23 -8.98
N VAL A 144 -0.96 -16.91 -9.15
CA VAL A 144 -2.05 -16.23 -9.85
C VAL A 144 -1.46 -15.30 -10.90
N PHE A 145 -1.97 -15.37 -12.14
CA PHE A 145 -1.63 -14.42 -13.19
C PHE A 145 -2.78 -13.44 -13.39
N VAL A 146 -2.46 -12.15 -13.48
CA VAL A 146 -3.44 -11.07 -13.69
C VAL A 146 -2.97 -10.10 -14.77
N PRO A 147 -3.89 -9.40 -15.47
CA PRO A 147 -3.53 -8.35 -16.41
C PRO A 147 -2.75 -7.15 -15.84
N GLY A 148 -2.97 -6.78 -14.59
CA GLY A 148 -2.42 -5.56 -13.99
C GLY A 148 -3.10 -5.17 -12.67
N SER A 149 -2.79 -3.98 -12.15
CA SER A 149 -3.32 -3.49 -10.87
C SER A 149 -4.84 -3.29 -10.86
N SER A 150 -5.47 -3.11 -12.01
CA SER A 150 -6.94 -3.02 -12.16
C SER A 150 -7.69 -4.26 -11.66
N GLU A 151 -6.99 -5.37 -11.47
CA GLU A 151 -7.56 -6.65 -10.98
C GLU A 151 -7.62 -6.74 -9.46
N LEU A 152 -7.09 -5.74 -8.74
CA LEU A 152 -7.11 -5.70 -7.28
C LEU A 152 -8.51 -5.96 -6.68
N PRO A 153 -9.62 -5.37 -7.18
CA PRO A 153 -10.95 -5.65 -6.63
C PRO A 153 -11.33 -7.13 -6.67
N GLU A 154 -10.95 -7.85 -7.74
CA GLU A 154 -11.23 -9.28 -7.87
C GLU A 154 -10.32 -10.12 -6.96
N LEU A 155 -9.06 -9.70 -6.78
CA LEU A 155 -8.14 -10.33 -5.82
C LEU A 155 -8.63 -10.20 -4.37
N ILE A 156 -9.21 -9.04 -4.02
CA ILE A 156 -9.86 -8.79 -2.72
C ILE A 156 -11.09 -9.68 -2.57
N LYS A 157 -11.97 -9.69 -3.58
CA LYS A 157 -13.20 -10.50 -3.56
C LYS A 157 -12.93 -12.00 -3.41
N LYS A 158 -11.85 -12.51 -4.02
CA LYS A 158 -11.40 -13.90 -3.87
C LYS A 158 -10.69 -14.18 -2.53
N GLY A 159 -10.44 -13.15 -1.72
CA GLY A 159 -9.73 -13.27 -0.45
C GLY A 159 -8.24 -13.59 -0.60
N ILE A 160 -7.66 -13.40 -1.79
CA ILE A 160 -6.24 -13.60 -2.07
C ILE A 160 -5.44 -12.46 -1.43
N ILE A 161 -5.92 -11.23 -1.62
CA ILE A 161 -5.46 -10.05 -0.89
C ILE A 161 -6.58 -9.67 0.08
N LYS A 162 -6.21 -9.30 1.30
CA LYS A 162 -7.17 -8.85 2.32
C LYS A 162 -6.78 -7.44 2.76
N PRO A 163 -7.65 -6.45 2.57
CA PRO A 163 -7.47 -5.11 3.13
C PRO A 163 -7.23 -5.17 4.64
N LEU A 164 -6.42 -4.25 5.13
CA LEU A 164 -6.20 -4.09 6.56
C LEU A 164 -7.44 -3.52 7.22
N VAL A 165 -8.04 -2.54 6.55
CA VAL A 165 -9.22 -1.80 6.99
C VAL A 165 -10.38 -2.06 6.05
N ASN A 166 -11.56 -2.26 6.63
CA ASN A 166 -12.83 -2.37 5.93
C ASN A 166 -13.74 -1.23 6.41
N ILE A 167 -13.97 -0.23 5.55
CA ILE A 167 -14.85 0.91 5.85
C ILE A 167 -16.32 0.46 5.70
N ILE A 168 -17.06 0.46 6.81
CA ILE A 168 -18.49 0.12 6.87
C ILE A 168 -19.33 1.36 6.55
N ALA A 169 -18.99 2.51 7.14
CA ALA A 169 -19.67 3.79 6.96
C ALA A 169 -18.66 4.95 6.91
N GLY A 170 -19.05 6.07 6.29
CA GLY A 170 -18.20 7.22 6.05
C GLY A 170 -17.83 7.40 4.57
N ASP A 171 -17.14 8.50 4.28
CA ASP A 171 -16.71 8.84 2.92
C ASP A 171 -15.47 8.05 2.50
N LYS A 172 -15.56 7.34 1.36
CA LYS A 172 -14.47 6.49 0.81
C LYS A 172 -13.26 7.28 0.30
N ARG A 173 -13.31 8.61 0.31
CA ARG A 173 -12.17 9.48 -0.01
C ARG A 173 -11.25 9.71 1.19
N ARG A 174 -11.25 8.79 2.16
CA ARG A 174 -10.23 8.68 3.18
C ARG A 174 -9.56 7.33 3.10
N VAL A 175 -8.24 7.35 3.28
CA VAL A 175 -7.41 6.15 3.33
C VAL A 175 -6.82 6.00 4.72
N PHE A 176 -6.69 4.76 5.14
CA PHE A 176 -6.28 4.34 6.47
C PHE A 176 -4.99 3.55 6.37
N ARG A 177 -3.98 3.96 7.14
CA ARG A 177 -2.70 3.25 7.24
C ARG A 177 -2.37 2.97 8.68
N ALA A 178 -2.30 1.70 9.04
CA ALA A 178 -1.98 1.30 10.40
C ALA A 178 -0.52 0.87 10.55
N LYS A 179 0.02 1.16 11.73
CA LYS A 179 1.40 0.90 12.13
C LYS A 179 1.46 0.44 13.57
N THR A 180 2.58 -0.14 13.94
CA THR A 180 2.94 -0.46 15.31
C THR A 180 4.07 0.45 15.77
N GLU A 181 3.97 1.01 16.98
CA GLU A 181 5.04 1.79 17.62
C GLU A 181 5.06 1.50 19.12
N ASP A 182 6.20 1.04 19.64
CA ASP A 182 6.35 0.62 21.04
C ASP A 182 5.23 -0.33 21.53
N GLY A 183 4.81 -1.25 20.64
CA GLY A 183 3.73 -2.20 20.92
C GLY A 183 2.32 -1.59 20.99
N ARG A 184 2.13 -0.38 20.45
CA ARG A 184 0.82 0.28 20.31
C ARG A 184 0.35 0.27 18.86
N LEU A 185 -0.96 0.20 18.65
CA LEU A 185 -1.56 0.37 17.33
C LEU A 185 -1.77 1.86 17.04
N ILE A 186 -1.27 2.34 15.92
CA ILE A 186 -1.49 3.71 15.43
C ILE A 186 -2.16 3.62 14.06
N ILE A 187 -3.23 4.38 13.84
CA ILE A 187 -3.94 4.42 12.55
C ILE A 187 -3.93 5.84 12.02
N HIS A 188 -3.19 6.06 10.95
CA HIS A 188 -3.19 7.31 10.21
C HIS A 188 -4.35 7.35 9.23
N ILE A 189 -5.06 8.47 9.20
CA ILE A 189 -6.20 8.69 8.31
C ILE A 189 -5.91 9.91 7.47
N MET A 190 -5.87 9.74 6.15
CA MET A 190 -5.57 10.81 5.21
C MET A 190 -6.72 11.02 4.24
N ASN A 191 -7.06 12.28 4.00
CA ASN A 191 -8.05 12.66 3.01
C ASN A 191 -7.45 12.64 1.60
N THR A 192 -8.03 11.85 0.70
CA THR A 192 -7.72 11.82 -0.73
C THR A 192 -8.70 12.66 -1.55
N GLY A 193 -9.83 13.06 -0.97
CA GLY A 193 -10.83 13.99 -1.51
C GLY A 193 -10.41 15.46 -1.35
N ILE A 194 -9.18 15.77 -1.74
CA ILE A 194 -8.63 17.13 -1.71
C ILE A 194 -8.54 17.63 -3.15
N VAL A 195 -9.21 18.74 -3.46
CA VAL A 195 -9.23 19.32 -4.81
C VAL A 195 -8.63 20.72 -4.82
N GLY A 196 -7.80 20.98 -5.84
CA GLY A 196 -7.29 22.32 -6.09
C GLY A 196 -8.31 23.16 -6.84
N ILE A 197 -8.69 24.30 -6.26
CA ILE A 197 -9.55 25.28 -6.91
C ILE A 197 -8.68 26.29 -7.66
N PRO A 198 -8.84 26.39 -8.99
CA PRO A 198 -8.02 27.29 -9.78
C PRO A 198 -8.46 28.75 -9.60
N HIS A 199 -7.49 29.66 -9.60
CA HIS A 199 -7.74 31.09 -9.60
C HIS A 199 -8.53 31.50 -10.84
N LYS A 200 -9.56 32.34 -10.63
CA LYS A 200 -10.54 32.67 -11.67
C LYS A 200 -9.88 33.24 -12.93
N TRP A 201 -8.87 34.08 -12.76
CA TRP A 201 -8.30 34.92 -13.84
C TRP A 201 -6.78 34.83 -14.01
N ILE A 202 -6.07 34.13 -13.12
CA ILE A 202 -4.59 34.07 -13.18
C ILE A 202 -4.17 32.73 -13.77
N SER A 203 -3.35 32.78 -14.80
CA SER A 203 -2.75 31.62 -15.45
C SER A 203 -1.27 31.86 -15.74
N THR A 204 -0.52 30.78 -15.89
CA THR A 204 0.90 30.78 -16.26
C THR A 204 1.10 29.68 -17.29
N PHE A 205 1.64 30.03 -18.46
CA PHE A 205 1.82 29.12 -19.60
C PHE A 205 0.57 28.28 -19.93
N GLY A 206 -0.62 28.89 -19.90
CA GLY A 206 -1.90 28.22 -20.19
C GLY A 206 -2.47 27.38 -19.05
N THR A 207 -1.76 27.24 -17.93
CA THR A 207 -2.25 26.53 -16.73
C THR A 207 -2.77 27.53 -15.69
N LYS A 208 -3.97 27.31 -15.14
CA LYS A 208 -4.49 28.20 -14.08
C LYS A 208 -3.68 28.04 -12.80
N VAL A 209 -3.38 29.16 -12.15
CA VAL A 209 -2.70 29.16 -10.85
C VAL A 209 -3.67 28.64 -9.79
N LEU A 210 -3.18 27.85 -8.83
CA LEU A 210 -3.96 27.37 -7.69
C LEU A 210 -4.34 28.55 -6.78
N ASP A 211 -5.63 28.72 -6.48
CA ASP A 211 -6.15 29.75 -5.57
C ASP A 211 -6.26 29.20 -4.15
N LYS A 212 -6.93 28.05 -4.03
CA LYS A 212 -7.15 27.39 -2.75
C LYS A 212 -7.32 25.89 -2.92
N ILE A 213 -7.33 25.19 -1.79
CA ILE A 213 -7.58 23.76 -1.70
C ILE A 213 -8.91 23.57 -0.97
N GLU A 214 -9.77 22.68 -1.46
CA GLU A 214 -11.03 22.33 -0.83
C GLU A 214 -11.07 20.84 -0.47
N ASN A 215 -11.64 20.56 0.70
CA ASN A 215 -12.04 19.22 1.11
C ASN A 215 -13.44 18.94 0.55
N VAL A 216 -13.58 17.87 -0.23
CA VAL A 216 -14.87 17.46 -0.81
C VAL A 216 -15.52 16.28 -0.08
N VAL A 217 -14.93 15.79 1.02
CA VAL A 217 -15.54 14.80 1.92
C VAL A 217 -16.84 15.36 2.50
N THR A 218 -17.91 14.58 2.43
CA THR A 218 -19.25 15.03 2.89
C THR A 218 -19.77 14.25 4.09
N ASP A 219 -19.23 13.06 4.35
CA ASP A 219 -19.57 12.23 5.50
C ASP A 219 -18.36 12.10 6.43
N HIS A 220 -18.56 12.51 7.68
CA HIS A 220 -17.52 12.58 8.71
C HIS A 220 -17.69 11.56 9.83
N GLU A 221 -18.79 10.81 9.82
CA GLU A 221 -19.08 9.76 10.80
C GLU A 221 -18.58 8.42 10.24
N TYR A 222 -17.41 7.98 10.70
CA TYR A 222 -16.78 6.77 10.20
C TYR A 222 -17.06 5.59 11.11
N GLU A 223 -17.40 4.46 10.50
CA GLU A 223 -17.39 3.14 11.12
C GLU A 223 -16.52 2.23 10.25
N PHE A 224 -15.50 1.62 10.84
CA PHE A 224 -14.60 0.73 10.11
C PHE A 224 -14.09 -0.40 10.98
N GLU A 225 -13.66 -1.47 10.33
CA GLU A 225 -13.04 -2.63 10.98
C GLU A 225 -11.58 -2.70 10.56
N ILE A 226 -10.70 -3.05 11.49
CA ILE A 226 -9.29 -3.34 11.21
C ILE A 226 -8.98 -4.77 11.66
N TYR A 227 -8.28 -5.53 10.82
CA TYR A 227 -8.01 -6.95 11.03
C TYR A 227 -6.51 -7.29 11.03
N GLY A 228 -6.10 -8.30 11.78
CA GLY A 228 -4.74 -8.84 11.72
C GLY A 228 -4.19 -9.21 13.09
N ASN A 229 -2.88 -9.46 13.15
CA ASN A 229 -2.18 -9.59 14.42
C ASN A 229 -1.86 -8.19 14.97
N LEU A 230 -2.88 -7.55 15.53
CA LEU A 230 -2.82 -6.15 15.95
C LEU A 230 -2.43 -6.04 17.43
N PRO A 231 -1.57 -5.09 17.82
CA PRO A 231 -1.39 -4.73 19.22
C PRO A 231 -2.66 -4.11 19.83
N GLU A 232 -2.62 -3.87 21.12
CA GLU A 232 -3.69 -3.17 21.83
C GLU A 232 -3.78 -1.71 21.38
N LEU A 233 -5.02 -1.23 21.17
CA LEU A 233 -5.33 0.18 20.97
C LEU A 233 -5.56 0.84 22.33
N LYS A 234 -4.62 1.66 22.78
CA LYS A 234 -4.53 2.08 24.20
C LYS A 234 -5.27 3.37 24.51
N GLU A 235 -5.06 4.43 23.75
CA GLU A 235 -5.58 5.76 24.12
C GLU A 235 -7.05 5.91 23.72
N LYS A 236 -7.48 5.19 22.67
CA LYS A 236 -8.85 5.26 22.12
C LYS A 236 -9.26 6.71 21.87
N LYS A 237 -8.33 7.47 21.31
CA LYS A 237 -8.53 8.86 20.90
C LYS A 237 -8.31 9.00 19.42
N ILE A 238 -8.95 9.99 18.84
CA ILE A 238 -8.60 10.51 17.52
C ILE A 238 -8.05 11.93 17.68
N LYS A 239 -6.89 12.18 17.09
CA LYS A 239 -6.18 13.46 17.16
C LYS A 239 -6.08 14.05 15.76
N SER A 240 -6.17 15.36 15.65
CA SER A 240 -5.94 16.06 14.38
C SER A 240 -5.39 17.45 14.66
N PRO A 241 -4.45 17.94 13.83
CA PRO A 241 -3.99 19.33 13.91
C PRO A 241 -5.09 20.35 13.65
N GLU A 242 -6.21 19.92 13.09
CA GLU A 242 -7.34 20.77 12.69
C GLU A 242 -8.47 20.76 13.74
N PHE A 243 -8.41 19.90 14.76
CA PHE A 243 -9.44 19.85 15.80
C PHE A 243 -9.33 21.01 16.81
N PRO A 244 -10.46 21.64 17.17
CA PRO A 244 -10.52 22.50 18.34
C PRO A 244 -10.34 21.63 19.60
N GLY A 245 -9.19 21.73 20.29
CA GLY A 245 -8.88 20.91 21.46
C GLY A 245 -7.98 19.69 21.20
N ALA A 246 -7.42 19.57 19.98
CA ALA A 246 -6.44 18.56 19.54
C ALA A 246 -6.93 17.10 19.46
N GLU A 247 -7.93 16.68 20.24
CA GLU A 247 -8.40 15.29 20.30
C GLU A 247 -9.92 15.13 20.52
N LYS A 248 -10.44 13.95 20.14
CA LYS A 248 -11.81 13.49 20.43
C LYS A 248 -11.80 12.02 20.87
N ASP A 249 -12.82 11.62 21.61
CA ASP A 249 -13.04 10.20 21.95
C ASP A 249 -13.50 9.40 20.72
N ILE A 250 -13.11 8.12 20.68
CA ILE A 250 -13.63 7.15 19.72
C ILE A 250 -14.25 5.96 20.43
N PHE A 251 -15.18 5.29 19.75
CA PHE A 251 -15.71 4.02 20.22
C PHE A 251 -14.90 2.87 19.62
N VAL A 252 -14.50 1.91 20.45
CA VAL A 252 -13.70 0.76 20.05
C VAL A 252 -14.34 -0.51 20.62
N GLU A 253 -14.76 -1.39 19.72
CA GLU A 253 -15.33 -2.69 20.02
C GLU A 253 -14.36 -3.79 19.53
N PRO A 254 -13.83 -4.66 20.40
CA PRO A 254 -13.09 -5.84 19.98
C PRO A 254 -13.97 -6.78 19.16
N ILE A 255 -13.47 -7.25 18.04
CA ILE A 255 -14.14 -8.25 17.18
C ILE A 255 -13.19 -9.43 16.91
N PRO A 256 -13.68 -10.58 16.45
CA PRO A 256 -12.81 -11.70 16.09
C PRO A 256 -11.74 -11.26 15.06
N GLY A 257 -10.47 -11.30 15.47
CA GLY A 257 -9.33 -10.97 14.63
C GLY A 257 -9.01 -9.48 14.50
N GLY A 258 -9.60 -8.60 15.31
CA GLY A 258 -9.24 -7.18 15.32
C GLY A 258 -10.20 -6.26 16.09
N TYR A 259 -10.46 -5.07 15.55
CA TYR A 259 -11.30 -4.04 16.19
C TYR A 259 -12.30 -3.44 15.21
N ARG A 260 -13.48 -3.10 15.72
CA ARG A 260 -14.43 -2.18 15.06
C ARG A 260 -14.35 -0.82 15.76
N ILE A 261 -14.17 0.23 14.98
CA ILE A 261 -13.93 1.58 15.45
C ILE A 261 -14.98 2.52 14.88
N LYS A 262 -15.54 3.40 15.72
CA LYS A 262 -16.38 4.53 15.31
C LYS A 262 -15.72 5.84 15.70
N ALA A 263 -15.60 6.75 14.75
CA ALA A 263 -14.91 8.03 14.95
C ALA A 263 -15.60 9.17 14.17
N ASP A 264 -15.76 10.32 14.81
CA ASP A 264 -16.22 11.56 14.17
C ASP A 264 -15.02 12.41 13.72
N LEU A 265 -14.81 12.44 12.41
CA LEU A 265 -13.76 13.21 11.73
C LEU A 265 -14.18 14.65 11.38
N SER A 266 -15.30 15.15 11.89
CA SER A 266 -15.75 16.53 11.66
C SER A 266 -14.70 17.51 12.17
N GLY A 267 -14.30 18.45 11.31
CA GLY A 267 -13.22 19.39 11.60
C GLY A 267 -11.81 18.90 11.26
N SER A 268 -11.62 17.66 10.81
CA SER A 268 -10.37 17.20 10.16
C SER A 268 -10.55 17.30 8.65
N GLY A 269 -9.86 18.25 8.02
CA GLY A 269 -9.90 18.48 6.58
C GLY A 269 -8.90 17.64 5.79
N ILE A 270 -7.73 17.34 6.38
CA ILE A 270 -6.60 16.71 5.70
C ILE A 270 -6.21 15.41 6.38
N TYR A 271 -6.01 15.45 7.69
CA TYR A 271 -5.31 14.40 8.41
C TYR A 271 -5.85 14.20 9.82
N ALA A 272 -5.86 12.95 10.26
CA ALA A 272 -6.11 12.57 11.64
C ALA A 272 -5.31 11.29 11.98
N VAL A 273 -5.11 11.05 13.26
CA VAL A 273 -4.45 9.85 13.78
C VAL A 273 -5.26 9.28 14.93
N ILE A 274 -5.35 7.95 14.99
CA ILE A 274 -5.94 7.22 16.11
C ILE A 274 -4.83 6.50 16.86
N GLU A 275 -4.84 6.61 18.19
CA GLU A 275 -3.89 6.02 19.13
C GLU A 275 -4.63 5.40 20.34
#